data_AF-A0A3P1B0J8-F1
#
_entry.id   AF-A0A3P1B0J8-F1
#
_cell.length_a   1.000
_cell.length_b   1.000
_cell.length_c   1.000
_cell.angle_alpha   90.00
_cell.angle_beta   90.00
_cell.angle_gamma   90.00
#
_symmetry.space_group_name_H-M   'P 1'
#
loop_
_entity.id
_entity.type
_entity.pdbx_description
1 polymer ?
#
loop_
_entity_poly.entity_id
_entity_poly.type
_entity_poly.pdbx_seq_one_letter_code
_entity_poly.pdbx_strand_id
1 'polypeptide(L)'
;MTRIIFALVLLLIPFTFFAQTKPSKEYTTHLNAAMSHNVGLVKDKTHLNKLVKQGKLVSIKQRGYGYRVDKLTHSHAYLVPKGRTVLNAIARDFVKTAGQNFFVVTSLTRTEADQKRLRRVNSNASSNDSSHCFGGAVDISYIRFNHKKQVNTKLEQKLEKVLKDYQAQGKIYFVKERHSRCFHIIFR
;
A
#
# COMPACT_ATOMS: atom_id res chain seq x y z
N MET A 1 -55.32 -2.20 45.17
CA MET A 1 -54.50 -1.40 44.23
C MET A 1 -53.27 -2.22 43.86
N THR A 2 -53.31 -2.85 42.69
CA THR A 2 -52.38 -3.89 42.23
C THR A 2 -51.08 -3.26 41.71
N ARG A 3 -49.93 -3.65 42.26
CA ARG A 3 -48.61 -3.17 41.82
C ARG A 3 -48.16 -3.96 40.59
N ILE A 4 -48.01 -3.27 39.46
CA ILE A 4 -47.45 -3.82 38.22
C ILE A 4 -45.92 -3.78 38.33
N ILE A 5 -45.28 -4.96 38.30
CA ILE A 5 -43.83 -5.09 38.22
C ILE A 5 -43.46 -5.13 36.74
N PHE A 6 -42.71 -4.12 36.26
CA PHE A 6 -42.08 -4.16 34.93
C PHE A 6 -40.82 -5.03 35.00
N ALA A 7 -40.89 -6.23 34.43
CA ALA A 7 -39.71 -7.06 34.21
C ALA A 7 -38.94 -6.54 32.98
N LEU A 8 -37.78 -5.93 33.22
CA LEU A 8 -36.83 -5.51 32.19
C LEU A 8 -36.19 -6.76 31.57
N VAL A 9 -36.67 -7.19 30.40
CA VAL A 9 -36.04 -8.27 29.63
C VAL A 9 -34.78 -7.70 28.97
N LEU A 10 -33.63 -7.98 29.59
CA LEU A 10 -32.31 -7.68 29.03
C LEU A 10 -32.05 -8.67 27.87
N LEU A 11 -32.33 -8.25 26.64
CA LEU A 11 -31.97 -8.97 25.43
C LEU A 11 -30.43 -9.02 25.33
N LEU A 12 -29.84 -10.13 25.77
CA LEU A 12 -28.44 -10.46 25.55
C LEU A 12 -28.22 -10.67 24.04
N ILE A 13 -27.79 -9.62 23.35
CA ILE A 13 -27.30 -9.74 21.97
C ILE A 13 -26.00 -10.54 22.04
N PRO A 14 -25.91 -11.74 21.41
CA PRO A 14 -24.67 -12.48 21.39
C PRO A 14 -23.62 -11.65 20.65
N PHE A 15 -22.54 -11.29 21.35
CA PHE A 15 -21.33 -10.79 20.73
C PHE A 15 -20.86 -11.85 19.75
N THR A 16 -21.06 -11.62 18.45
CA THR A 16 -20.48 -12.45 17.42
C THR A 16 -18.97 -12.23 17.47
N PHE A 17 -18.27 -13.18 18.10
CA PHE A 17 -16.83 -13.32 17.96
C PHE A 17 -16.56 -13.58 16.48
N PHE A 18 -16.23 -12.52 15.73
CA PHE A 18 -15.69 -12.68 14.38
C PHE A 18 -14.34 -13.41 14.53
N ALA A 19 -14.33 -14.71 14.24
CA ALA A 19 -13.09 -15.47 14.15
C ALA A 19 -12.19 -14.80 13.12
N GLN A 20 -11.05 -14.27 13.57
CA GLN A 20 -10.07 -13.64 12.69
C GLN A 20 -9.50 -14.73 11.77
N THR A 21 -9.88 -14.68 10.49
CA THR A 21 -9.43 -15.66 9.51
C THR A 21 -7.91 -15.60 9.40
N LYS A 22 -7.27 -16.78 9.37
CA LYS A 22 -5.81 -16.88 9.25
C LYS A 22 -5.36 -16.19 7.94
N PRO A 23 -4.31 -15.35 7.96
CA PRO A 23 -3.85 -14.68 6.75
C PRO A 23 -3.41 -15.68 5.66
N SER A 24 -3.60 -15.32 4.39
CA SER A 24 -3.18 -16.16 3.27
C SER A 24 -1.65 -16.30 3.21
N LYS A 25 -1.16 -17.38 2.59
CA LYS A 25 0.29 -17.59 2.38
C LYS A 25 0.93 -16.46 1.57
N GLU A 26 0.23 -15.97 0.54
CA GLU A 26 0.67 -14.85 -0.29
C GLU A 26 0.80 -13.57 0.55
N TYR A 27 -0.21 -13.25 1.36
CA TYR A 27 -0.18 -12.11 2.27
C TYR A 27 1.04 -12.17 3.20
N THR A 28 1.26 -13.30 3.86
CA THR A 28 2.39 -13.48 4.79
C THR A 28 3.73 -13.36 4.08
N THR A 29 3.84 -13.89 2.86
CA THR A 29 5.06 -13.77 2.03
C THR A 29 5.37 -12.31 1.70
N HIS A 30 4.36 -11.54 1.31
CA HIS A 30 4.50 -10.12 0.99
C HIS A 30 4.83 -9.29 2.24
N LEU A 31 4.19 -9.58 3.38
CA LEU A 31 4.49 -8.91 4.64
C LEU A 31 5.95 -9.18 5.07
N ASN A 32 6.40 -10.44 5.00
CA ASN A 32 7.77 -10.82 5.35
C ASN A 32 8.81 -10.13 4.46
N ALA A 33 8.55 -9.98 3.15
CA ALA A 33 9.42 -9.24 2.25
C ALA A 33 9.48 -7.74 2.57
N ALA A 34 8.38 -7.14 3.05
CA ALA A 34 8.42 -5.76 3.51
C ALA A 34 9.23 -5.63 4.83
N MET A 35 9.14 -6.62 5.72
CA MET A 35 9.85 -6.65 7.00
C MET A 35 11.36 -6.89 6.86
N SER A 36 11.81 -7.61 5.82
CA SER A 36 13.22 -7.98 5.63
C SER A 36 14.16 -6.78 5.46
N HIS A 37 13.63 -5.58 5.20
CA HIS A 37 14.40 -4.33 5.12
C HIS A 37 14.80 -3.74 6.48
N ASN A 38 14.44 -4.38 7.60
CA ASN A 38 14.86 -4.01 8.97
C ASN A 38 14.54 -2.56 9.40
N VAL A 39 13.44 -2.02 8.86
CA VAL A 39 12.89 -0.70 9.27
C VAL A 39 12.13 -0.81 10.58
N GLY A 40 11.46 -1.95 10.83
CA GLY A 40 10.46 -2.10 11.87
C GLY A 40 9.13 -1.42 11.50
N LEU A 41 8.11 -1.66 12.32
CA LEU A 41 6.77 -1.09 12.13
C LEU A 41 6.81 0.43 12.39
N VAL A 42 6.46 1.22 11.37
CA VAL A 42 6.43 2.69 11.46
C VAL A 42 5.17 3.12 12.19
N LYS A 43 5.32 3.56 13.44
CA LYS A 43 4.21 3.81 14.38
C LYS A 43 3.45 5.10 14.06
N ASP A 44 4.19 6.20 13.93
CA ASP A 44 3.65 7.55 13.76
C ASP A 44 4.62 8.44 12.97
N LYS A 45 4.24 9.70 12.78
CA LYS A 45 5.04 10.68 12.02
C LYS A 45 6.39 10.99 12.69
N THR A 46 6.46 10.94 14.02
CA THR A 46 7.70 11.18 14.77
C THR A 46 8.69 10.04 14.53
N HIS A 47 8.22 8.79 14.62
CA HIS A 47 9.02 7.61 14.29
C HIS A 47 9.45 7.63 12.82
N LEU A 48 8.55 7.96 11.90
CA LEU A 48 8.88 8.11 10.48
C LEU A 48 10.02 9.12 10.25
N ASN A 49 9.93 10.31 10.86
CA ASN A 49 10.98 11.33 10.74
C ASN A 49 12.32 10.85 11.31
N LYS A 50 12.32 10.07 12.39
CA LYS A 50 13.54 9.45 12.94
C LYS A 50 14.17 8.48 11.94
N LEU A 51 13.38 7.62 11.32
CA LEU A 51 13.85 6.66 10.30
C LEU A 51 14.41 7.36 9.07
N VAL A 52 13.83 8.50 8.68
CA VAL A 52 14.36 9.34 7.59
C VAL A 52 15.71 9.93 7.97
N LYS A 53 15.85 10.50 9.17
CA LYS A 53 17.14 11.03 9.68
C LYS A 53 18.23 9.95 9.73
N GLN A 54 17.85 8.70 10.02
CA GLN A 54 18.75 7.55 10.04
C GLN A 54 19.06 6.97 8.65
N GLY A 55 18.46 7.49 7.57
CA GLY A 55 18.63 6.97 6.21
C GLY A 55 17.94 5.63 5.94
N LYS A 56 17.19 5.09 6.91
CA LYS A 56 16.40 3.85 6.74
C LYS A 56 15.22 4.04 5.79
N LEU A 57 14.68 5.25 5.73
CA LEU A 57 13.68 5.67 4.76
C LEU A 57 14.22 6.87 3.97
N VAL A 58 14.00 6.86 2.66
CA VAL A 58 14.46 7.90 1.75
C VAL A 58 13.30 8.51 0.99
N SER A 59 13.39 9.81 0.72
CA SER A 59 12.33 10.54 0.03
C SER A 59 12.18 10.09 -1.42
N ILE A 60 10.93 10.07 -1.88
CA ILE A 60 10.52 9.86 -3.26
C ILE A 60 10.10 11.21 -3.83
N LYS A 61 10.67 11.55 -4.99
CA LYS A 61 10.37 12.83 -5.66
C LYS A 61 8.91 12.85 -6.10
N GLN A 62 8.25 14.00 -5.94
CA GLN A 62 6.89 14.21 -6.46
C GLN A 62 6.82 14.02 -7.99
N ARG A 63 7.89 14.42 -8.68
CA ARG A 63 8.09 14.22 -10.13
C ARG A 63 9.35 13.41 -10.37
N GLY A 64 9.18 12.15 -10.76
CA GLY A 64 10.26 11.27 -11.21
C GLY A 64 10.25 11.07 -12.72
N TYR A 65 11.34 10.50 -13.25
CA TYR A 65 11.36 10.05 -14.63
C TYR A 65 10.43 8.83 -14.78
N GLY A 66 9.36 8.96 -15.57
CA GLY A 66 8.37 7.89 -15.78
C GLY A 66 7.28 7.74 -14.70
N TYR A 67 7.27 8.59 -13.65
CA TYR A 67 6.18 8.57 -12.66
C TYR A 67 5.87 9.93 -12.04
N ARG A 68 4.68 10.04 -11.45
CA ARG A 68 4.26 11.12 -10.56
C ARG A 68 3.71 10.56 -9.26
N VAL A 69 3.93 11.24 -8.15
CA VAL A 69 3.28 10.91 -6.88
C VAL A 69 1.99 11.74 -6.79
N ASP A 70 0.88 11.07 -6.46
CA ASP A 70 -0.41 11.72 -6.22
C ASP A 70 -0.41 12.48 -4.88
N LYS A 71 -1.46 13.26 -4.62
CA LYS A 71 -1.66 13.84 -3.29
C LYS A 71 -1.90 12.72 -2.28
N LEU A 72 -0.93 12.48 -1.40
CA LEU A 72 -1.01 11.44 -0.38
C LEU A 72 -1.80 11.93 0.84
N THR A 73 -2.91 11.27 1.15
CA THR A 73 -3.77 11.62 2.29
C THR A 73 -3.55 10.70 3.50
N HIS A 74 -3.08 9.48 3.28
CA HIS A 74 -2.91 8.42 4.29
C HIS A 74 -1.57 7.70 4.15
N SER A 75 -0.58 8.34 3.53
CA SER A 75 0.78 7.83 3.40
C SER A 75 1.75 9.00 3.19
N HIS A 76 3.03 8.69 3.18
CA HIS A 76 4.12 9.65 3.04
C HIS A 76 5.07 9.20 1.93
N ALA A 77 5.63 10.15 1.19
CA ALA A 77 6.49 9.91 0.03
C ALA A 77 7.90 9.43 0.41
N TYR A 78 7.96 8.31 1.12
CA TYR A 78 9.18 7.63 1.54
C TYR A 78 9.10 6.15 1.19
N LEU A 79 10.27 5.56 0.95
CA LEU A 79 10.47 4.12 0.82
C LEU A 79 11.82 3.75 1.43
N VAL A 80 12.04 2.45 1.65
CA VAL A 80 13.39 1.93 1.86
C VAL A 80 14.30 2.24 0.66
N PRO A 81 15.63 2.42 0.85
CA PRO A 81 16.56 2.76 -0.23
C PRO A 81 16.49 1.82 -1.44
N LYS A 82 16.35 0.51 -1.18
CA LYS A 82 16.18 -0.51 -2.23
C LYS A 82 14.90 -0.27 -3.03
N GLY A 83 13.79 0.00 -2.35
CA GLY A 83 12.49 0.27 -2.97
C GLY A 83 12.52 1.50 -3.88
N ARG A 84 13.17 2.60 -3.46
CA ARG A 84 13.40 3.77 -4.33
C ARG A 84 14.16 3.40 -5.60
N THR A 85 15.20 2.58 -5.46
CA THR A 85 16.04 2.16 -6.59
C THR A 85 15.23 1.32 -7.58
N VAL A 86 14.46 0.35 -7.08
CA VAL A 86 13.61 -0.52 -7.91
C VAL A 86 12.47 0.26 -8.56
N LEU A 87 11.80 1.17 -7.83
CA LEU A 87 10.75 2.04 -8.40
C LEU A 87 11.28 2.88 -9.56
N ASN A 88 12.46 3.50 -9.40
CA ASN A 88 13.08 4.29 -10.47
C ASN A 88 13.49 3.43 -11.67
N ALA A 89 13.86 2.17 -11.44
CA ALA A 89 14.18 1.22 -12.51
C ALA A 89 12.91 0.79 -13.27
N ILE A 90 11.83 0.43 -12.55
CA ILE A 90 10.50 0.16 -13.12
C ILE A 90 10.03 1.34 -13.98
N ALA A 91 10.16 2.57 -13.48
CA ALA A 91 9.74 3.75 -14.21
C ALA A 91 10.55 4.00 -15.50
N ARG A 92 11.86 3.75 -15.47
CA ARG A 92 12.71 3.82 -16.67
C ARG A 92 12.30 2.78 -17.72
N ASP A 93 12.06 1.54 -17.31
CA ASP A 93 11.69 0.46 -18.23
C ASP A 93 10.25 0.62 -18.74
N PHE A 94 9.35 1.18 -17.92
CA PHE A 94 8.04 1.61 -18.37
C PHE A 94 8.16 2.65 -19.49
N VAL A 95 8.98 3.69 -19.31
CA VAL A 95 9.19 4.72 -20.36
C VAL A 95 9.77 4.11 -21.64
N LYS A 96 10.70 3.15 -21.56
CA LYS A 96 11.23 2.47 -22.76
C LYS A 96 10.13 1.79 -23.58
N THR A 97 9.15 1.18 -22.92
CA THR A 97 8.06 0.46 -23.60
C THR A 97 6.87 1.37 -23.93
N ALA A 98 6.63 2.41 -23.13
CA ALA A 98 5.46 3.27 -23.20
C ALA A 98 5.73 4.64 -23.87
N GLY A 99 6.97 4.98 -24.20
CA GLY A 99 7.35 6.33 -24.60
C GLY A 99 7.34 7.28 -23.40
N GLN A 100 7.22 8.60 -23.63
CA GLN A 100 7.27 9.64 -22.58
C GLN A 100 6.06 9.66 -21.62
N ASN A 101 5.27 8.58 -21.58
CA ASN A 101 4.16 8.41 -20.64
C ASN A 101 4.66 8.16 -19.22
N PHE A 102 3.87 8.54 -18.22
CA PHE A 102 4.15 8.23 -16.82
C PHE A 102 2.94 7.66 -16.09
N PHE A 103 3.19 6.77 -15.12
CA PHE A 103 2.18 6.27 -14.20
C PHE A 103 2.09 7.12 -12.92
N VAL A 104 1.02 6.92 -12.14
CA VAL A 104 0.80 7.65 -10.89
C VAL A 104 0.90 6.72 -9.69
N VAL A 105 1.79 7.06 -8.76
CA VAL A 105 1.95 6.43 -7.45
C VAL A 105 0.93 7.03 -6.48
N THR A 106 0.12 6.19 -5.83
CA THR A 106 -1.02 6.63 -5.02
C THR A 106 -0.86 6.35 -3.52
N SER A 107 0.07 5.48 -3.14
CA SER A 107 0.42 5.22 -1.73
C SER A 107 1.87 4.75 -1.64
N LEU A 108 2.57 5.15 -0.57
CA LEU A 108 3.90 4.67 -0.23
C LEU A 108 3.95 4.31 1.26
N THR A 109 4.96 4.73 2.02
CA THR A 109 5.07 4.42 3.46
C THR A 109 3.87 4.96 4.23
N ARG A 110 3.22 4.09 5.01
CA ARG A 110 2.18 4.48 5.98
C ARG A 110 2.76 4.42 7.38
N THR A 111 2.21 5.21 8.29
CA THR A 111 2.34 4.95 9.73
C THR A 111 1.19 4.06 10.20
N GLU A 112 1.32 3.38 11.33
CA GLU A 112 0.19 2.70 11.96
C GLU A 112 -0.97 3.66 12.25
N ALA A 113 -0.66 4.89 12.65
CA ALA A 113 -1.66 5.94 12.83
C ALA A 113 -2.41 6.25 11.52
N ASP A 114 -1.72 6.31 10.38
CA ASP A 114 -2.36 6.46 9.06
C ASP A 114 -3.21 5.26 8.71
N GLN A 115 -2.71 4.04 8.96
CA GLN A 115 -3.45 2.81 8.69
C GLN A 115 -4.72 2.72 9.54
N LYS A 116 -4.65 3.10 10.82
CA LYS A 116 -5.82 3.20 11.72
C LYS A 116 -6.84 4.19 11.19
N ARG A 117 -6.41 5.37 10.72
CA ARG A 117 -7.29 6.38 10.12
C ARG A 117 -7.91 5.90 8.80
N LEU A 118 -7.13 5.21 7.96
CA LEU A 118 -7.61 4.66 6.70
C LEU A 118 -8.71 3.62 6.91
N ARG A 119 -8.57 2.72 7.90
CA ARG A 119 -9.59 1.71 8.24
C ARG A 119 -10.96 2.30 8.59
N ARG A 120 -11.01 3.54 9.07
CA ARG A 120 -12.29 4.21 9.39
C ARG A 120 -13.11 4.55 8.14
N VAL A 121 -12.45 4.69 6.99
CA VAL A 121 -13.08 5.16 5.74
C VAL A 121 -12.96 4.16 4.58
N ASN A 122 -12.19 3.08 4.77
CA ASN A 122 -11.99 2.04 3.76
C ASN A 122 -12.10 0.67 4.41
N SER A 123 -13.22 -0.01 4.19
CA SER A 123 -13.48 -1.36 4.69
C SER A 123 -12.53 -2.43 4.14
N ASN A 124 -11.83 -2.16 3.04
CA ASN A 124 -10.83 -3.07 2.46
C ASN A 124 -9.44 -2.88 3.06
N ALA A 125 -9.25 -1.88 3.91
CA ALA A 125 -7.97 -1.71 4.58
C ALA A 125 -7.75 -2.84 5.59
N SER A 126 -6.64 -3.56 5.43
CA SER A 126 -6.29 -4.69 6.31
C SER A 126 -6.40 -4.35 7.80
N SER A 127 -7.06 -5.23 8.54
CA SER A 127 -7.07 -5.26 10.01
C SER A 127 -5.72 -5.68 10.58
N ASN A 128 -4.94 -6.45 9.81
CA ASN A 128 -3.57 -6.85 10.12
C ASN A 128 -2.56 -5.76 9.67
N ASP A 129 -1.28 -5.95 10.03
CA ASP A 129 -0.20 -5.04 9.62
C ASP A 129 -0.09 -4.87 8.11
N SER A 130 0.03 -3.63 7.64
CA SER A 130 0.22 -3.36 6.21
C SER A 130 1.69 -3.41 5.85
N SER A 131 2.04 -4.00 4.69
CA SER A 131 3.37 -3.92 4.07
C SER A 131 3.88 -2.48 3.91
N HIS A 132 2.96 -1.50 3.72
CA HIS A 132 3.30 -0.09 3.69
C HIS A 132 3.86 0.44 5.01
N CYS A 133 3.47 -0.15 6.14
CA CYS A 133 3.93 0.26 7.48
C CYS A 133 5.38 -0.14 7.77
N PHE A 134 6.06 -0.81 6.84
CA PHE A 134 7.50 -1.13 6.92
C PHE A 134 8.32 -0.36 5.87
N GLY A 135 7.68 0.53 5.10
CA GLY A 135 8.31 1.30 4.03
C GLY A 135 8.74 0.49 2.80
N GLY A 136 8.34 -0.78 2.75
CA GLY A 136 8.68 -1.75 1.70
C GLY A 136 7.64 -1.89 0.60
N ALA A 137 6.59 -1.06 0.57
CA ALA A 137 5.50 -1.19 -0.41
C ALA A 137 5.05 0.13 -1.04
N VAL A 138 4.54 0.02 -2.27
CA VAL A 138 4.01 1.14 -3.07
C VAL A 138 2.74 0.69 -3.81
N ASP A 139 1.76 1.59 -3.90
CA ASP A 139 0.60 1.41 -4.78
C ASP A 139 0.77 2.26 -6.03
N ILE A 140 0.69 1.64 -7.20
CA ILE A 140 0.68 2.32 -8.50
C ILE A 140 -0.68 2.13 -9.14
N SER A 141 -1.38 3.23 -9.47
CA SER A 141 -2.68 3.10 -10.12
C SER A 141 -2.52 2.60 -11.56
N TYR A 142 -3.31 1.60 -11.94
CA TYR A 142 -3.35 1.09 -13.32
C TYR A 142 -4.38 1.82 -14.20
N ILE A 143 -5.03 2.87 -13.67
CA ILE A 143 -5.96 3.73 -14.41
C ILE A 143 -5.57 5.21 -14.37
N ARG A 144 -4.39 5.55 -13.85
CA ARG A 144 -3.91 6.93 -13.80
C ARG A 144 -2.58 7.02 -14.52
N PHE A 145 -2.64 7.53 -15.75
CA PHE A 145 -1.48 7.81 -16.57
C PHE A 145 -1.52 9.25 -17.02
N ASN A 146 -0.38 9.92 -17.04
CA ASN A 146 -0.29 11.33 -17.45
C ASN A 146 -1.27 12.26 -16.72
N HIS A 147 -1.49 12.01 -15.41
CA HIS A 147 -2.51 12.67 -14.58
C HIS A 147 -3.98 12.50 -15.04
N LYS A 148 -4.27 11.66 -16.03
CA LYS A 148 -5.64 11.32 -16.45
C LYS A 148 -6.11 10.05 -15.74
N LYS A 149 -7.22 10.16 -14.98
CA LYS A 149 -7.88 9.02 -14.32
C LYS A 149 -8.90 8.40 -15.26
N GLN A 150 -8.48 7.46 -16.09
CA GLN A 150 -9.33 6.74 -17.05
C GLN A 150 -8.71 5.38 -17.39
N VAL A 151 -9.54 4.44 -17.87
CA VAL A 151 -9.03 3.15 -18.36
C VAL A 151 -8.10 3.40 -19.56
N ASN A 152 -6.91 2.82 -19.51
CA ASN A 152 -5.98 2.80 -20.62
C ASN A 152 -5.30 1.44 -20.69
N THR A 153 -5.98 0.49 -21.32
CA THR A 153 -5.56 -0.91 -21.41
C THR A 153 -4.15 -1.07 -21.98
N LYS A 154 -3.77 -0.22 -22.96
CA LYS A 154 -2.43 -0.27 -23.57
C LYS A 154 -1.33 0.10 -22.58
N LEU A 155 -1.49 1.18 -21.82
CA LEU A 155 -0.49 1.59 -20.82
C LEU A 155 -0.49 0.68 -19.60
N GLU A 156 -1.67 0.21 -19.18
CA GLU A 156 -1.83 -0.80 -18.13
C GLU A 156 -1.06 -2.08 -18.47
N GLN A 157 -1.26 -2.65 -19.66
CA GLN A 157 -0.57 -3.87 -20.10
C GLN A 157 0.95 -3.68 -20.17
N LYS A 158 1.42 -2.51 -20.63
CA LYS A 158 2.86 -2.19 -20.65
C LYS A 158 3.45 -2.13 -19.25
N LEU A 159 2.77 -1.44 -18.32
CA LEU A 159 3.20 -1.38 -16.92
C LEU A 159 3.17 -2.78 -16.28
N GLU A 160 2.09 -3.53 -16.46
CA GLU A 160 1.95 -4.88 -15.91
C GLU A 160 3.04 -5.82 -16.43
N LYS A 161 3.41 -5.72 -17.71
CA LYS A 161 4.53 -6.49 -18.27
C LYS A 161 5.85 -6.14 -17.57
N VAL A 162 6.15 -4.86 -17.39
CA VAL A 162 7.36 -4.43 -16.65
C VAL A 162 7.34 -5.00 -15.23
N LEU A 163 6.20 -4.93 -14.52
CA LEU A 163 6.09 -5.50 -13.18
C LEU A 163 6.31 -7.01 -13.16
N LYS A 164 5.76 -7.75 -14.14
CA LYS A 164 6.02 -9.21 -14.29
C LYS A 164 7.51 -9.50 -14.50
N ASP A 165 8.19 -8.72 -15.33
CA ASP A 165 9.62 -8.88 -15.58
C ASP A 165 10.44 -8.66 -14.28
N TYR A 166 10.07 -7.68 -13.44
CA TYR A 166 10.73 -7.42 -12.15
C TYR A 166 10.40 -8.47 -11.09
N GLN A 167 9.18 -9.02 -11.10
CA GLN A 167 8.80 -10.12 -10.23
C GLN A 167 9.56 -11.41 -10.59
N ALA A 168 9.71 -11.72 -11.88
CA ALA A 168 10.48 -12.86 -12.36
C ALA A 168 11.97 -12.77 -11.97
N GLN A 169 12.52 -11.55 -11.94
CA GLN A 169 13.89 -11.28 -11.46
C GLN A 169 14.01 -11.31 -9.93
N GLY A 170 12.94 -11.60 -9.19
CA GLY A 170 12.94 -11.65 -7.73
C GLY A 170 13.08 -10.29 -7.05
N LYS A 171 12.87 -9.18 -7.75
CA LYS A 171 13.04 -7.81 -7.22
C LYS A 171 11.80 -7.28 -6.49
N ILE A 172 10.62 -7.78 -6.87
CA ILE A 172 9.34 -7.41 -6.28
C ILE A 172 8.42 -8.61 -6.14
N TYR A 173 7.37 -8.43 -5.35
CA TYR A 173 6.08 -9.07 -5.56
C TYR A 173 5.06 -8.01 -5.96
N PHE A 174 4.01 -8.37 -6.68
CA PHE A 174 2.88 -7.46 -6.86
C PHE A 174 1.53 -8.19 -6.98
N VAL A 175 0.47 -7.51 -6.54
CA VAL A 175 -0.93 -7.94 -6.66
C VAL A 175 -1.70 -6.88 -7.44
N LYS A 176 -2.57 -7.30 -8.36
CA LYS A 176 -3.50 -6.42 -9.06
C LYS A 176 -4.79 -6.27 -8.27
N GLU A 177 -4.91 -5.20 -7.50
CA GLU A 177 -6.07 -4.94 -6.66
C GLU A 177 -7.18 -4.24 -7.46
N ARG A 178 -8.24 -5.00 -7.78
CA ARG A 178 -9.35 -4.50 -8.60
C ARG A 178 -10.17 -3.41 -7.93
N HIS A 179 -10.34 -3.50 -6.61
CA HIS A 179 -11.18 -2.57 -5.84
C HIS A 179 -10.56 -1.18 -5.76
N SER A 180 -9.28 -1.10 -5.37
CA SER A 180 -8.50 0.14 -5.26
C SER A 180 -7.97 0.64 -6.61
N ARG A 181 -8.04 -0.20 -7.65
CA ARG A 181 -7.56 0.05 -9.01
C ARG A 181 -6.06 0.38 -9.06
N CYS A 182 -5.27 -0.39 -8.32
CA CYS A 182 -3.82 -0.29 -8.28
C CYS A 182 -3.12 -1.65 -8.43
N PHE A 183 -1.86 -1.59 -8.80
CA PHE A 183 -0.89 -2.63 -8.51
C PHE A 183 -0.29 -2.33 -7.14
N HIS A 184 -0.54 -3.22 -6.18
CA HIS A 184 0.11 -3.20 -4.87
C HIS A 184 1.44 -3.93 -4.98
N ILE A 185 2.55 -3.23 -4.82
CA ILE A 185 3.91 -3.73 -5.07
C ILE A 185 4.69 -3.77 -3.75
N ILE A 186 5.38 -4.88 -3.52
CA ILE A 186 6.28 -5.08 -2.38
C ILE A 186 7.70 -5.27 -2.91
N PHE A 187 8.65 -4.50 -2.38
CA PHE A 187 10.06 -4.59 -2.74
C PHE A 187 10.77 -5.69 -1.94
N ARG A 188 11.66 -6.43 -2.60
CA ARG A 188 12.45 -7.53 -2.02
C ARG A 188 13.91 -7.14 -1.85
#